data_AF-A0A1Y1CGK6-F1
#
_entry.id   AF-A0A1Y1CGK6-F1
#
_cell.length_a   1.000
_cell.length_b   1.000
_cell.length_c   1.000
_cell.angle_alpha   90.00
_cell.angle_beta   90.00
_cell.angle_gamma   90.00
#
_symmetry.space_group_name_H-M   'P 1'
#
loop_
_entity.id
_entity.type
_entity.pdbx_description
1 polymer ?
#
loop_
_entity_poly.entity_id
_entity_poly.type
_entity_poly.pdbx_seq_one_letter_code
_entity_poly.pdbx_strand_id
1 'polypeptide(L)' 'MIVLNTKQDRETLFQFGIAKLGIASKENIKVLENHLFRLKVNEEFVINSYNEVEELVQYLNDNE' A
#
# COMPACT_ATOMS: atom_id res chain seq x y z
N MET A 1 7.84 12.80 12.54
CA MET A 1 7.34 11.94 11.45
C MET A 1 8.04 10.60 11.58
N ILE A 2 7.30 9.51 11.75
CA ILE A 2 7.88 8.17 11.81
C ILE A 2 8.13 7.76 10.35
N VAL A 3 9.40 7.78 9.94
CA VAL A 3 9.80 7.26 8.62
C VAL A 3 9.77 5.74 8.73
N LEU A 4 8.75 5.12 8.15
CA LEU A 4 8.59 3.67 8.06
C LEU A 4 9.61 3.12 7.03
N ASN A 5 10.86 2.93 7.47
CA ASN A 5 11.99 2.60 6.58
C ASN A 5 12.46 1.14 6.66
N THR A 6 11.74 0.27 7.39
CA THR A 6 12.12 -1.15 7.48
C THR A 6 11.14 -2.06 6.74
N LYS A 7 11.64 -3.22 6.30
CA LYS A 7 10.84 -4.28 5.66
C LYS A 7 9.62 -4.68 6.50
N GLN A 8 9.73 -4.61 7.82
CA GLN A 8 8.68 -4.98 8.76
C GLN A 8 7.54 -3.94 8.81
N ASP A 9 7.88 -2.65 8.70
CA ASP A 9 6.88 -1.58 8.57
C ASP A 9 6.07 -1.72 7.28
N ARG A 10 6.74 -2.09 6.20
CA ARG A 10 6.13 -2.33 4.88
C ARG A 10 5.14 -3.48 4.89
N GLU A 11 5.50 -4.58 5.55
CA GLU A 11 4.60 -5.72 5.71
C GLU A 11 3.37 -5.32 6.53
N THR A 12 3.55 -4.46 7.54
CA THR A 12 2.43 -3.93 8.34
C THR A 12 1.50 -3.04 7.50
N LEU A 13 2.05 -2.14 6.68
CA LEU A 13 1.28 -1.32 5.74
C LEU A 13 0.54 -2.18 4.71
N PHE A 14 1.17 -3.25 4.22
CA PHE A 14 0.54 -4.18 3.29
C PHE A 14 -0.63 -4.93 3.93
N GLN A 15 -0.44 -5.51 5.12
CA GLN A 15 -1.52 -6.18 5.84
C GLN A 15 -2.68 -5.23 6.16
N PHE A 16 -2.37 -3.99 6.53
CA PHE A 16 -3.37 -2.96 6.74
C PHE A 16 -4.18 -2.67 5.47
N GLY A 17 -3.53 -2.49 4.31
CA GLY A 17 -4.23 -2.24 3.07
C GLY A 17 -5.08 -3.44 2.61
N ILE A 18 -4.58 -4.67 2.77
CA ILE A 18 -5.35 -5.90 2.51
C ILE A 18 -6.60 -5.98 3.38
N ALA A 19 -6.51 -5.63 4.67
CA ALA A 19 -7.65 -5.65 5.59
C ALA A 19 -8.73 -4.60 5.26
N LYS A 20 -8.37 -3.55 4.51
CA LYS A 20 -9.26 -2.44 4.12
C LYS A 20 -9.81 -2.57 2.70
N LEU A 21 -9.25 -3.44 1.87
CA LEU A 21 -9.77 -3.72 0.54
C LEU A 21 -11.18 -4.30 0.66
N GLY A 22 -12.14 -3.69 -0.04
CA GLY A 22 -13.52 -4.16 -0.09
C GLY A 22 -13.62 -5.54 -0.73
N ILE A 23 -12.90 -5.73 -1.84
CA ILE A 23 -12.70 -7.04 -2.47
C ILE A 23 -11.20 -7.27 -2.62
N ALA A 24 -10.72 -8.35 -1.99
CA ALA A 24 -9.35 -8.83 -2.08
C ALA A 24 -9.09 -9.55 -3.42
N SER A 25 -9.42 -8.88 -4.53
CA SER A 25 -9.17 -9.35 -5.88
C SER A 25 -7.66 -9.46 -6.13
N LYS A 26 -7.24 -10.47 -6.92
CA LYS A 26 -5.82 -10.67 -7.26
C LYS A 26 -5.19 -9.42 -7.90
N GLU A 27 -5.99 -8.64 -8.62
CA GLU A 27 -5.56 -7.38 -9.22
C GLU A 27 -5.30 -6.29 -8.16
N ASN A 28 -6.26 -6.03 -7.28
CA ASN A 28 -6.13 -5.08 -6.17
C ASN A 28 -4.93 -5.40 -5.27
N ILE A 29 -4.75 -6.68 -4.91
CA ILE A 29 -3.60 -7.16 -4.14
C ILE A 29 -2.28 -6.86 -4.88
N LYS A 30 -2.24 -7.11 -6.19
CA LYS A 30 -1.05 -6.87 -7.01
C LYS A 30 -0.73 -5.38 -7.14
N VAL A 31 -1.73 -4.52 -7.25
CA VAL A 31 -1.54 -3.06 -7.27
C VAL A 31 -1.00 -2.58 -5.92
N LEU A 32 -1.56 -3.06 -4.81
CA LEU A 32 -1.12 -2.74 -3.45
C LEU A 32 0.33 -3.19 -3.21
N GLU A 33 0.68 -4.42 -3.61
CA GLU A 33 2.04 -4.95 -3.52
C GLU A 33 3.01 -4.09 -4.35
N ASN A 34 2.62 -3.71 -5.56
CA ASN A 34 3.47 -2.93 -6.45
C ASN A 34 3.79 -1.56 -5.86
N HIS A 35 2.80 -0.85 -5.32
CA HIS A 35 3.01 0.48 -4.74
C HIS A 35 3.83 0.45 -3.45
N LEU A 36 3.66 -0.57 -2.62
CA LEU A 36 4.37 -0.68 -1.34
C LEU A 36 5.80 -1.21 -1.49
N PHE A 37 6.04 -2.16 -2.40
CA PHE A 37 7.32 -2.87 -2.45
C PHE A 37 8.17 -2.60 -3.69
N ARG A 38 7.57 -2.12 -4.80
CA ARG A 38 8.26 -2.01 -6.09
C ARG A 38 8.36 -0.59 -6.60
N LEU A 39 7.35 0.24 -6.34
CA LEU A 39 7.30 1.61 -6.83
C LEU A 39 8.22 2.51 -5.99
N LYS A 40 9.32 2.94 -6.61
CA LYS A 40 10.28 3.88 -6.04
C LYS A 40 10.45 5.08 -6.96
N VAL A 41 10.53 6.26 -6.36
CA VAL A 41 10.89 7.51 -7.04
C VAL A 41 12.08 8.08 -6.30
N ASN A 42 13.19 8.32 -7.01
CA ASN A 42 14.46 8.78 -6.41
C ASN A 42 14.93 7.92 -5.22
N GLU A 43 14.85 6.59 -5.38
CA GLU A 43 15.21 5.58 -4.36
C GLU A 43 14.31 5.52 -3.11
N GLU A 44 13.39 6.48 -2.97
CA GLU A 44 12.36 6.51 -1.93
C GLU A 44 11.10 5.80 -2.43
N PHE A 45 10.41 5.11 -1.54
CA PHE A 45 9.15 4.48 -1.90
C PHE A 45 8.03 5.51 -1.89
N VAL A 46 7.06 5.33 -2.76
CA VAL A 46 5.98 6.30 -2.94
C VAL A 46 5.00 6.28 -1.76
N ILE A 47 4.83 5.12 -1.10
CA ILE A 47 3.93 4.97 0.04
C ILE A 47 4.74 4.62 1.28
N ASN A 48 4.66 5.48 2.29
CA ASN A 48 5.38 5.31 3.56
C ASN A 48 4.49 5.50 4.80
N SER A 49 3.17 5.67 4.62
CA SER A 49 2.24 5.97 5.70
C SER A 49 0.93 5.19 5.56
N TYR A 50 0.25 4.93 6.67
CA TYR A 50 -1.07 4.32 6.68
C TYR A 50 -2.10 5.14 5.89
N ASN A 51 -2.04 6.47 5.98
CA ASN A 51 -2.96 7.35 5.26
C ASN A 51 -2.85 7.18 3.74
N GLU A 52 -1.62 7.10 3.21
CA GLU A 52 -1.37 6.88 1.78
C GLU A 52 -1.85 5.49 1.32
N VAL A 53 -1.78 4.49 2.22
CA VAL A 53 -2.38 3.18 1.96
C VAL A 53 -3.91 3.26 1.94
N GLU A 54 -4.54 4.00 2.86
CA GLU A 54 -6.00 4.20 2.84
C GLU A 54 -6.45 4.90 1.57
N GLU A 55 -5.73 5.92 1.11
CA GLU A 55 -6.03 6.62 -0.15
C GLU A 55 -5.95 5.68 -1.35
N LEU A 56 -4.90 4.85 -1.42
CA LEU A 56 -4.76 3.85 -2.48
C LEU A 56 -5.88 2.79 -2.42
N VAL A 57 -6.21 2.30 -1.23
CA VAL A 57 -7.26 1.30 -1.05
C VAL A 57 -8.63 1.88 -1.41
N GLN A 58 -8.91 3.12 -1.02
CA GLN A 58 -10.16 3.78 -1.37
C GLN A 58 -10.27 3.92 -2.89
N TYR A 59 -9.19 4.35 -3.58
CA TYR A 59 -9.15 4.38 -5.03
C TYR A 59 -9.45 3.01 -5.66
N LEU A 60 -8.84 1.94 -5.14
CA LEU A 60 -9.08 0.58 -5.63
C LEU A 60 -10.53 0.12 -5.42
N ASN A 61 -11.13 0.47 -4.30
CA ASN A 61 -12.52 0.14 -3.99
C ASN A 61 -13.52 0.95 -4.84
N ASP A 62 -13.22 2.20 -5.18
CA ASP A 62 -14.06 3.06 -6.04
C ASP A 62 -13.96 2.70 -7.53
N ASN A 63 -12.93 1.96 -7.95
CA ASN A 63 -12.71 1.55 -9.35
C ASN A 63 -13.15 0.10 -9.66
N GLU A 64 -13.84 -0.58 -8.74
CA GLU A 64 -14.54 -1.84 -9.00
C GLU A 64 -15.93 -1.63 -9.62
#